data_AF-A0A5M9HBX8-F1
#
_entry.id   AF-A0A5M9HBX8-F1
#
_cell.length_a   1.000
_cell.length_b   1.000
_cell.length_c   1.000
_cell.angle_alpha   90.00
_cell.angle_beta   90.00
_cell.angle_gamma   90.00
#
_symmetry.space_group_name_H-M   'P 1'
#
loop_
_entity.id
_entity.type
_entity.pdbx_description
1 polymer ?
#
loop_
_entity_poly.entity_id
_entity_poly.type
_entity_poly.pdbx_seq_one_letter_code
_entity_poly.pdbx_strand_id
1 'polypeptide(L)'
;MKFHKSISTLFACLLMFSSACKQETIEGINATGNEPFKVYFLNGKDKGIINGIQDTKMEIDVKTQTANFPIPIFRGGQAGSEPFTVDIAVDNSAIPALILSGDLPANTVVLDPASFTLVATDTLQVEHDMMKGNAVPKVKIRSLGQYAGKNVAVGLKITGTSRYSVSDDMNRVVLYFNVNSVAGLIGFPSAASNNGKINLVSAGYTLNRTTNTVELPVAVEREGTADLGAFTVDVLADNNAVANLIQAGKLPAGTVTLTPDDYSLETKVSLSKTGNVITGNAFPKIKIARLNQYSGKKAAIGLKLANPSQFSVDPTKEKAVVYFDVDSLLDEVVPPTNLLVHSAWQVLRISAGVTFTVNPNGSILAEGGNWGHEGVFQPIQVKANKNYKIDMKVAGNGASDTWLEVYVGTAVPSQGSDYGDGGNRMGLNTWSGCGNTPFNGLLSTIKCSGSGNIVKFNTSGKVYIVIRGGGGNLGTGGITISDIDFRRVD
;
A
#
# COMPACT_ATOMS: atom_id res chain seq x y z
N MET A 1 -71.15 -33.65 32.50
CA MET A 1 -70.67 -34.92 33.08
C MET A 1 -69.62 -34.57 34.14
N LYS A 2 -70.02 -34.65 35.42
CA LYS A 2 -69.30 -34.73 36.73
C LYS A 2 -67.84 -34.19 36.83
N PHE A 3 -67.60 -33.05 37.54
CA PHE A 3 -67.13 -32.89 38.96
C PHE A 3 -65.57 -32.98 39.10
N HIS A 4 -64.78 -32.23 39.90
CA HIS A 4 -64.88 -31.30 41.06
C HIS A 4 -63.54 -30.47 41.17
N LYS A 5 -63.51 -29.19 41.61
CA LYS A 5 -62.99 -28.63 42.92
C LYS A 5 -61.76 -29.37 43.53
N SER A 6 -60.69 -28.80 44.10
CA SER A 6 -60.51 -27.68 45.06
C SER A 6 -58.99 -27.53 45.41
N ILE A 7 -58.40 -26.32 45.49
CA ILE A 7 -57.86 -25.57 46.68
C ILE A 7 -56.65 -26.15 47.48
N SER A 8 -55.62 -25.27 47.65
CA SER A 8 -54.57 -25.16 48.71
C SER A 8 -53.50 -26.26 48.79
N THR A 9 -52.22 -26.05 49.10
CA THR A 9 -51.59 -25.16 50.11
C THR A 9 -50.08 -24.99 49.83
N LEU A 10 -49.55 -23.83 50.19
CA LEU A 10 -48.14 -23.45 50.20
C LEU A 10 -47.33 -24.27 51.23
N PHE A 11 -46.19 -24.86 50.84
CA PHE A 11 -45.13 -25.25 51.79
C PHE A 11 -43.75 -25.12 51.13
N ALA A 12 -42.86 -24.41 51.82
CA ALA A 12 -41.50 -24.12 51.41
C ALA A 12 -40.65 -25.40 51.32
N CYS A 13 -39.89 -25.55 50.23
CA CYS A 13 -38.80 -26.51 50.15
C CYS A 13 -37.51 -25.78 49.73
N LEU A 14 -36.61 -25.76 50.71
CA LEU A 14 -35.20 -25.40 50.67
C LEU A 14 -34.50 -26.21 49.55
N LEU A 15 -34.22 -25.58 48.41
CA LEU A 15 -33.41 -26.21 47.35
C LEU A 15 -31.93 -26.09 47.70
N MET A 16 -31.36 -27.21 48.11
CA MET A 16 -29.92 -27.39 48.22
C MET A 16 -29.27 -27.19 46.85
N PHE A 17 -28.34 -26.23 46.77
CA PHE A 17 -27.33 -26.19 45.72
C PHE A 17 -26.41 -27.41 45.91
N SER A 18 -26.76 -28.53 45.29
CA SER A 18 -25.78 -29.55 44.96
C SER A 18 -25.07 -29.10 43.69
N SER A 19 -23.84 -28.63 43.85
CA SER A 19 -22.88 -28.49 42.76
C SER A 19 -22.62 -29.90 42.21
N ALA A 20 -23.43 -30.34 41.25
CA ALA A 20 -23.12 -31.50 40.45
C ALA A 20 -21.83 -31.19 39.69
N CYS A 21 -20.75 -31.90 40.03
CA CYS A 21 -19.57 -32.00 39.17
C CYS A 21 -20.07 -32.44 37.79
N LYS A 22 -20.03 -31.54 36.81
CA LYS A 22 -20.17 -31.94 35.41
C LYS A 22 -18.94 -32.77 35.08
N GLN A 23 -19.11 -34.09 34.98
CA GLN A 23 -18.12 -34.97 34.38
C GLN A 23 -17.92 -34.50 32.95
N GLU A 24 -16.71 -34.06 32.59
CA GLU A 24 -16.38 -33.75 31.21
C GLU A 24 -16.45 -35.04 30.39
N THR A 25 -17.45 -35.14 29.52
CA THR A 25 -17.47 -36.16 28.47
C THR A 25 -16.41 -35.81 27.44
N ILE A 26 -15.52 -36.77 27.16
CA ILE A 26 -14.47 -36.64 26.16
C ILE A 26 -15.11 -36.31 24.80
N GLU A 27 -14.81 -35.15 24.22
CA GLU A 27 -15.27 -34.81 22.88
C GLU A 27 -14.31 -35.41 21.83
N GLY A 28 -14.79 -36.44 21.14
CA GLY A 28 -14.19 -37.09 19.99
C GLY A 28 -15.12 -38.20 19.51
N ILE A 29 -15.29 -38.36 18.18
CA ILE A 29 -16.28 -39.27 17.53
C ILE A 29 -16.10 -40.76 17.92
N ASN A 30 -15.04 -41.07 18.68
CA ASN A 30 -14.70 -42.39 19.18
C ASN A 30 -14.20 -42.44 20.62
N ALA A 31 -14.34 -41.38 21.40
CA ALA A 31 -14.14 -41.49 22.84
C ALA A 31 -15.34 -42.20 23.51
N THR A 32 -15.80 -43.30 22.92
CA THR A 32 -16.47 -44.32 23.69
C THR A 32 -15.38 -44.91 24.58
N GLY A 33 -15.60 -45.05 25.88
CA GLY A 33 -14.67 -45.67 26.81
C GLY A 33 -14.42 -47.17 26.54
N ASN A 34 -14.17 -47.56 25.29
CA ASN A 34 -14.08 -48.93 24.81
C ASN A 34 -12.66 -49.52 24.89
N GLU A 35 -11.64 -48.71 25.23
CA GLU A 35 -10.37 -49.23 25.76
C GLU A 35 -10.25 -48.85 27.26
N PRO A 36 -11.03 -49.48 28.15
CA PRO A 36 -10.89 -49.23 29.57
C PRO A 36 -9.45 -49.57 29.98
N PHE A 37 -8.80 -48.61 30.64
CA PHE A 37 -7.52 -48.78 31.34
C PHE A 37 -6.23 -48.85 30.50
N LYS A 38 -6.28 -48.62 29.18
CA LYS A 38 -5.09 -48.54 28.31
C LYS A 38 -4.65 -47.10 28.04
N VAL A 39 -3.39 -46.93 27.63
CA VAL A 39 -2.76 -45.64 27.27
C VAL A 39 -2.67 -45.48 25.75
N TYR A 40 -3.05 -44.31 25.23
CA TYR A 40 -3.17 -44.04 23.80
C TYR A 40 -3.09 -42.53 23.46
N PHE A 41 -2.94 -42.18 22.17
CA PHE A 41 -3.11 -40.82 21.65
C PHE A 41 -4.58 -40.52 21.32
N LEU A 42 -5.12 -39.34 21.66
CA LEU A 42 -6.58 -39.06 21.60
C LEU A 42 -7.23 -39.07 20.21
N ASN A 43 -6.48 -39.05 19.11
CA ASN A 43 -7.06 -38.84 17.78
C ASN A 43 -7.44 -40.17 17.06
N GLY A 44 -7.93 -41.15 17.82
CA GLY A 44 -8.26 -42.51 17.37
C GLY A 44 -9.53 -42.64 16.51
N LYS A 45 -9.52 -42.07 15.30
CA LYS A 45 -10.40 -42.49 14.19
C LYS A 45 -9.92 -42.14 12.76
N ASP A 46 -8.99 -41.20 12.58
CA ASP A 46 -8.46 -40.80 11.26
C ASP A 46 -7.03 -41.31 11.01
N LYS A 47 -6.85 -42.65 11.04
CA LYS A 47 -5.56 -43.31 10.75
C LYS A 47 -4.36 -42.76 11.55
N GLY A 48 -4.62 -42.15 12.72
CA GLY A 48 -3.62 -41.54 13.58
C GLY A 48 -2.98 -40.28 12.98
N ILE A 49 -3.68 -39.46 12.21
CA ILE A 49 -3.12 -38.23 11.61
C ILE A 49 -3.52 -37.00 12.44
N ILE A 50 -2.59 -36.07 12.63
CA ILE A 50 -2.81 -34.80 13.34
C ILE A 50 -2.30 -33.66 12.48
N ASN A 51 -3.17 -32.72 12.13
CA ASN A 51 -2.75 -31.44 11.57
C ASN A 51 -2.25 -30.54 12.69
N GLY A 52 -0.95 -30.27 12.71
CA GLY A 52 -0.28 -29.49 13.75
C GLY A 52 -0.83 -28.08 13.94
N ILE A 53 -1.46 -27.49 12.92
CA ILE A 53 -2.00 -26.13 13.00
C ILE A 53 -3.46 -26.12 13.48
N GLN A 54 -4.25 -27.11 13.06
CA GLN A 54 -5.70 -27.13 13.30
C GLN A 54 -6.07 -27.96 14.53
N ASP A 55 -5.35 -29.06 14.76
CA ASP A 55 -5.72 -30.09 15.74
C ASP A 55 -4.87 -30.02 17.01
N THR A 56 -3.87 -29.13 17.04
CA THR A 56 -3.03 -28.91 18.24
C THR A 56 -3.12 -27.45 18.69
N LYS A 57 -2.92 -27.23 19.99
CA LYS A 57 -2.64 -25.90 20.52
C LYS A 57 -1.16 -25.58 20.29
N MET A 58 -0.76 -25.36 19.03
CA MET A 58 0.64 -25.04 18.70
C MET A 58 1.09 -23.80 19.48
N GLU A 59 2.22 -23.92 20.18
CA GLU A 59 2.80 -22.84 20.98
C GLU A 59 4.14 -22.40 20.39
N ILE A 60 4.35 -21.09 20.26
CA ILE A 60 5.64 -20.54 19.83
C ILE A 60 6.45 -20.17 21.08
N ASP A 61 7.58 -20.84 21.27
CA ASP A 61 8.56 -20.48 22.29
C ASP A 61 9.63 -19.58 21.67
N VAL A 62 9.53 -18.28 21.96
CA VAL A 62 10.46 -17.26 21.43
C VAL A 62 11.88 -17.44 21.97
N LYS A 63 12.05 -17.97 23.19
CA LYS A 63 13.37 -18.11 23.83
C LYS A 63 14.16 -19.25 23.20
N THR A 64 13.50 -20.38 22.99
CA THR A 64 14.12 -21.56 22.36
C THR A 64 13.96 -21.57 20.84
N GLN A 65 13.16 -20.64 20.30
CA GLN A 65 12.85 -20.49 18.88
C GLN A 65 12.24 -21.76 18.26
N THR A 66 11.31 -22.38 19.01
CA THR A 66 10.61 -23.58 18.59
C THR A 66 9.11 -23.34 18.43
N ALA A 67 8.51 -24.09 17.50
CA ALA A 67 7.07 -24.34 17.45
C ALA A 67 6.83 -25.68 18.15
N ASN A 68 6.09 -25.65 19.24
CA ASN A 68 5.79 -26.80 20.09
C ASN A 68 4.40 -27.31 19.74
N PHE A 69 4.30 -28.59 19.42
CA PHE A 69 3.06 -29.23 19.01
C PHE A 69 2.61 -30.21 20.10
N PRO A 70 1.80 -29.80 21.08
CA PRO A 70 1.32 -30.72 22.10
C PRO A 70 0.34 -31.72 21.51
N ILE A 71 0.72 -32.99 21.54
CA ILE A 71 -0.10 -34.11 21.11
C ILE A 71 -0.56 -34.86 22.35
N PRO A 72 -1.84 -34.77 22.70
CA PRO A 72 -2.27 -35.23 24.02
C PRO A 72 -2.39 -36.77 24.08
N ILE A 73 -1.90 -37.30 25.20
CA ILE A 73 -1.87 -38.72 25.55
C ILE A 73 -2.83 -38.94 26.72
N PHE A 74 -3.60 -40.00 26.63
CA PHE A 74 -4.63 -40.32 27.61
C PHE A 74 -4.50 -41.74 28.10
N ARG A 75 -5.04 -41.96 29.30
CA ARG A 75 -5.39 -43.31 29.76
C ARG A 75 -6.90 -43.41 29.92
N GLY A 76 -7.50 -44.42 29.28
CA GLY A 76 -8.95 -44.64 29.28
C GLY A 76 -9.51 -45.07 30.63
N GLY A 77 -10.76 -44.69 30.94
CA GLY A 77 -11.43 -44.98 32.21
C GLY A 77 -11.10 -43.99 33.33
N GLN A 78 -11.80 -44.08 34.46
CA GLN A 78 -11.65 -43.15 35.59
C GLN A 78 -10.19 -43.05 36.06
N ALA A 79 -9.74 -41.83 36.35
CA ALA A 79 -8.38 -41.58 36.81
C ALA A 79 -8.06 -42.35 38.11
N GLY A 80 -6.89 -42.98 38.14
CA GLY A 80 -6.24 -43.35 39.40
C GLY A 80 -5.55 -42.12 40.00
N SER A 81 -5.34 -42.10 41.32
CA SER A 81 -4.80 -40.91 42.02
C SER A 81 -3.30 -40.65 41.82
N GLU A 82 -2.57 -41.57 41.19
CA GLU A 82 -1.11 -41.54 41.17
C GLU A 82 -0.56 -41.35 39.74
N PRO A 83 0.32 -40.35 39.54
CA PRO A 83 1.04 -40.17 38.28
C PRO A 83 1.80 -41.40 37.81
N PHE A 84 2.00 -41.51 36.49
CA PHE A 84 2.87 -42.52 35.89
C PHE A 84 3.52 -41.97 34.63
N THR A 85 4.54 -42.67 34.12
CA THR A 85 5.33 -42.23 32.98
C THR A 85 4.98 -43.01 31.72
N VAL A 86 5.13 -42.35 30.57
CA VAL A 86 4.91 -42.92 29.24
C VAL A 86 6.15 -42.63 28.40
N ASP A 87 6.64 -43.66 27.72
CA ASP A 87 7.80 -43.57 26.84
C ASP A 87 7.38 -43.38 25.39
N ILE A 88 7.95 -42.38 24.73
CA ILE A 88 7.59 -41.90 23.40
C ILE A 88 8.83 -41.96 22.50
N ALA A 89 8.68 -42.55 21.33
CA ALA A 89 9.73 -42.60 20.31
C ALA A 89 9.23 -42.07 18.96
N VAL A 90 10.16 -41.72 18.08
CA VAL A 90 9.87 -41.38 16.69
C VAL A 90 9.61 -42.66 15.89
N ASP A 91 8.52 -42.69 15.13
CA ASP A 91 8.16 -43.79 14.24
C ASP A 91 7.55 -43.25 12.94
N ASN A 92 8.40 -43.05 11.94
CA ASN A 92 8.00 -42.49 10.64
C ASN A 92 7.44 -43.53 9.66
N SER A 93 7.27 -44.79 10.06
CA SER A 93 6.98 -45.89 9.13
C SER A 93 5.66 -45.74 8.37
N ALA A 94 4.69 -45.03 8.94
CA ALA A 94 3.37 -44.82 8.34
C ALA A 94 3.35 -43.72 7.26
N ILE A 95 4.29 -42.78 7.29
CA ILE A 95 4.26 -41.56 6.45
C ILE A 95 4.19 -41.89 4.94
N PRO A 96 5.04 -42.79 4.38
CA PRO A 96 5.01 -43.07 2.94
C PRO A 96 3.67 -43.63 2.45
N ALA A 97 3.06 -44.52 3.24
CA ALA A 97 1.77 -45.11 2.90
C ALA A 97 0.65 -44.07 2.92
N LEU A 98 0.68 -43.15 3.89
CA LEU A 98 -0.31 -42.06 4.01
C LEU A 98 -0.20 -41.01 2.89
N ILE A 99 1.01 -40.77 2.37
CA ILE A 99 1.20 -39.94 1.17
C ILE A 99 0.61 -40.64 -0.06
N LEU A 100 0.89 -41.95 -0.22
CA LEU A 100 0.42 -42.73 -1.36
C LEU A 100 -1.12 -42.86 -1.38
N SER A 101 -1.75 -43.00 -0.22
CA SER A 101 -3.21 -43.06 -0.10
C SER A 101 -3.90 -41.70 -0.25
N GLY A 102 -3.13 -40.59 -0.25
CA GLY A 102 -3.66 -39.23 -0.30
C GLY A 102 -4.19 -38.69 1.02
N ASP A 103 -3.99 -39.42 2.14
CA ASP A 103 -4.35 -38.95 3.48
C ASP A 103 -3.40 -37.85 3.98
N LEU A 104 -2.16 -37.82 3.46
CA LEU A 104 -1.24 -36.69 3.58
C LEU A 104 -1.05 -36.00 2.22
N PRO A 105 -0.84 -34.67 2.20
CA PRO A 105 -0.53 -33.96 0.96
C PRO A 105 0.66 -34.55 0.20
N ALA A 106 0.59 -34.59 -1.13
CA ALA A 106 1.62 -35.21 -1.97
C ALA A 106 3.03 -34.57 -1.83
N ASN A 107 3.11 -33.30 -1.43
CA ASN A 107 4.36 -32.59 -1.17
C ASN A 107 4.88 -32.75 0.27
N THR A 108 4.33 -33.69 1.05
CA THR A 108 4.77 -33.97 2.42
C THR A 108 6.13 -34.64 2.43
N VAL A 109 7.01 -34.20 3.31
CA VAL A 109 8.32 -34.82 3.55
C VAL A 109 8.50 -35.14 5.03
N VAL A 110 9.28 -36.17 5.33
CA VAL A 110 9.65 -36.49 6.72
C VAL A 110 10.51 -35.37 7.29
N LEU A 111 10.16 -34.88 8.48
CA LEU A 111 10.94 -33.87 9.19
C LEU A 111 12.24 -34.49 9.71
N ASP A 112 13.37 -33.86 9.40
CA ASP A 112 14.68 -34.35 9.84
C ASP A 112 14.78 -34.33 11.38
N PRO A 113 15.30 -35.40 12.03
CA PRO A 113 15.45 -35.45 13.49
C PRO A 113 16.25 -34.29 14.10
N ALA A 114 17.19 -33.68 13.37
CA ALA A 114 17.93 -32.50 13.84
C ALA A 114 17.05 -31.23 13.90
N SER A 115 15.91 -31.22 13.19
CA SER A 115 14.98 -30.10 13.11
C SER A 115 13.99 -30.04 14.26
N PHE A 116 13.96 -31.02 15.18
CA PHE A 116 13.12 -30.97 16.36
C PHE A 116 13.80 -31.61 17.56
N THR A 117 13.23 -31.40 18.75
CA THR A 117 13.53 -32.22 19.92
C THR A 117 12.24 -32.85 20.43
N LEU A 118 12.37 -34.03 21.01
CA LEU A 118 11.28 -34.77 21.62
C LEU A 118 11.78 -35.33 22.95
N VAL A 119 11.03 -35.10 24.01
CA VAL A 119 11.31 -35.72 25.31
C VAL A 119 10.84 -37.16 25.22
N ALA A 120 11.73 -38.11 25.48
CA ALA A 120 11.46 -39.54 25.31
C ALA A 120 10.53 -40.12 26.38
N THR A 121 10.34 -39.42 27.50
CA THR A 121 9.46 -39.86 28.58
C THR A 121 8.67 -38.66 29.11
N ASP A 122 7.35 -38.80 29.19
CA ASP A 122 6.47 -37.81 29.80
C ASP A 122 5.71 -38.38 31.00
N THR A 123 5.18 -37.52 31.86
CA THR A 123 4.39 -37.91 33.04
C THR A 123 2.91 -37.63 32.81
N LEU A 124 2.08 -38.67 32.90
CA LEU A 124 0.63 -38.54 32.93
C LEU A 124 0.17 -38.26 34.36
N GLN A 125 -0.66 -37.24 34.51
CA GLN A 125 -1.20 -36.78 35.80
C GLN A 125 -2.71 -36.62 35.72
N VAL A 126 -3.37 -36.55 36.89
CA VAL A 126 -4.81 -36.32 36.96
C VAL A 126 -5.11 -34.87 36.59
N GLU A 127 -5.88 -34.69 35.54
CA GLU A 127 -6.39 -33.40 35.09
C GLU A 127 -7.85 -33.58 34.66
N HIS A 128 -8.77 -32.88 35.33
CA HIS A 128 -10.22 -32.97 35.08
C HIS A 128 -10.74 -34.43 35.08
N ASP A 129 -10.46 -35.18 36.16
CA ASP A 129 -10.86 -36.58 36.38
C ASP A 129 -10.30 -37.62 35.39
N MET A 130 -9.33 -37.24 34.57
CA MET A 130 -8.65 -38.11 33.60
C MET A 130 -7.14 -38.05 33.75
N MET A 131 -6.45 -39.14 33.41
CA MET A 131 -5.00 -39.13 33.31
C MET A 131 -4.60 -38.57 31.94
N LYS A 132 -3.94 -37.40 31.93
CA LYS A 132 -3.52 -36.67 30.73
C LYS A 132 -2.02 -36.38 30.75
N GLY A 133 -1.42 -36.35 29.57
CA GLY A 133 -0.04 -35.95 29.31
C GLY A 133 0.11 -35.52 27.84
N ASN A 134 1.32 -35.17 27.40
CA ASN A 134 1.56 -34.73 26.03
C ASN A 134 2.89 -35.24 25.47
N ALA A 135 2.84 -35.81 24.26
CA ALA A 135 4.03 -35.83 23.42
C ALA A 135 4.21 -34.45 22.79
N VAL A 136 5.33 -33.78 23.04
CA VAL A 136 5.58 -32.42 22.51
C VAL A 136 6.81 -32.41 21.61
N PRO A 137 6.67 -32.67 20.30
CA PRO A 137 7.68 -32.30 19.33
C PRO A 137 7.92 -30.78 19.37
N LYS A 138 9.14 -30.37 19.72
CA LYS A 138 9.58 -28.97 19.71
C LYS A 138 10.37 -28.73 18.44
N VAL A 139 9.70 -28.25 17.39
CA VAL A 139 10.29 -28.03 16.07
C VAL A 139 11.05 -26.72 16.03
N LYS A 140 12.33 -26.75 15.65
CA LYS A 140 13.19 -25.57 15.54
C LYS A 140 12.74 -24.74 14.35
N ILE A 141 12.25 -23.53 14.58
CA ILE A 141 11.67 -22.69 13.53
C ILE A 141 12.71 -22.33 12.45
N ARG A 142 13.98 -22.12 12.84
CA ARG A 142 15.04 -21.76 11.88
C ARG A 142 15.43 -22.87 10.91
N SER A 143 15.23 -24.15 11.27
CA SER A 143 15.54 -25.25 10.36
C SER A 143 14.45 -25.48 9.33
N LEU A 144 13.30 -24.80 9.45
CA LEU A 144 12.16 -24.99 8.55
C LEU A 144 12.35 -24.34 7.17
N GLY A 145 13.27 -23.37 7.02
CA GLY A 145 13.48 -22.67 5.74
C GLY A 145 13.77 -23.60 4.56
N GLN A 146 14.47 -24.72 4.79
CA GLN A 146 14.77 -25.73 3.76
C GLN A 146 13.53 -26.49 3.25
N TYR A 147 12.42 -26.41 3.97
CA TYR A 147 11.15 -27.08 3.66
C TYR A 147 10.07 -26.10 3.20
N ALA A 148 10.44 -24.86 2.85
CA ALA A 148 9.48 -23.87 2.37
C ALA A 148 8.65 -24.39 1.19
N GLY A 149 7.35 -24.11 1.21
CA GLY A 149 6.38 -24.60 0.23
C GLY A 149 5.99 -26.08 0.37
N LYS A 150 6.53 -26.81 1.36
CA LYS A 150 6.22 -28.21 1.63
C LYS A 150 5.34 -28.38 2.87
N ASN A 151 4.72 -29.55 2.97
CA ASN A 151 4.26 -30.07 4.25
C ASN A 151 5.39 -30.90 4.87
N VAL A 152 5.51 -30.87 6.19
CA VAL A 152 6.44 -31.74 6.93
C VAL A 152 5.67 -32.64 7.87
N ALA A 153 6.17 -33.84 8.11
CA ALA A 153 5.54 -34.81 9.01
C ALA A 153 6.54 -35.50 9.93
N VAL A 154 6.11 -35.80 11.16
CA VAL A 154 6.82 -36.63 12.14
C VAL A 154 5.85 -37.64 12.72
N GLY A 155 6.21 -38.91 12.65
CA GLY A 155 5.47 -39.99 13.30
C GLY A 155 5.99 -40.24 14.70
N LEU A 156 5.10 -40.50 15.65
CA LEU A 156 5.39 -40.80 17.04
C LEU A 156 4.72 -42.11 17.45
N LYS A 157 5.36 -42.81 18.39
CA LYS A 157 4.87 -44.05 18.95
C LYS A 157 5.02 -44.07 20.47
N ILE A 158 3.98 -44.54 21.17
CA ILE A 158 4.08 -44.95 22.58
C ILE A 158 4.75 -46.32 22.63
N THR A 159 5.90 -46.38 23.30
CA THR A 159 6.74 -47.59 23.36
C THR A 159 6.60 -48.35 24.67
N GLY A 160 6.16 -47.68 25.73
CA GLY A 160 5.96 -48.27 27.05
C GLY A 160 5.32 -47.31 28.02
N THR A 161 4.90 -47.83 29.17
CA THR A 161 4.47 -47.03 30.32
C THR A 161 4.92 -47.72 31.61
N SER A 162 5.04 -46.98 32.71
CA SER A 162 5.46 -47.56 33.98
C SER A 162 4.36 -48.32 34.74
N ARG A 163 3.08 -48.26 34.31
CA ARG A 163 1.97 -48.85 35.08
C ARG A 163 0.86 -49.53 34.28
N TYR A 164 0.53 -49.03 33.10
CA TYR A 164 -0.64 -49.47 32.32
C TYR A 164 -0.22 -50.04 30.96
N SER A 165 -1.09 -50.87 30.39
CA SER A 165 -0.89 -51.37 29.02
C SER A 165 -1.12 -50.27 28.00
N VAL A 166 -0.38 -50.35 26.88
CA VAL A 166 -0.53 -49.45 25.74
C VAL A 166 -1.58 -50.04 24.79
N SER A 167 -2.36 -49.20 24.12
CA SER A 167 -3.23 -49.63 23.01
C SER A 167 -2.40 -50.16 21.85
N ASP A 168 -2.79 -51.28 21.24
CA ASP A 168 -2.09 -51.81 20.07
C ASP A 168 -2.46 -51.04 18.80
N ASP A 169 -3.68 -50.48 18.75
CA ASP A 169 -4.26 -49.80 17.59
C ASP A 169 -4.05 -48.28 17.63
N MET A 170 -3.91 -47.69 18.82
CA MET A 170 -3.82 -46.23 19.03
C MET A 170 -2.50 -45.77 19.67
N ASN A 171 -1.45 -46.59 19.56
CA ASN A 171 -0.11 -46.21 20.04
C ASN A 171 0.71 -45.37 19.07
N ARG A 172 0.19 -45.07 17.88
CA ARG A 172 0.91 -44.36 16.82
C ARG A 172 0.13 -43.16 16.34
N VAL A 173 0.88 -42.12 15.97
CA VAL A 173 0.32 -40.89 15.43
C VAL A 173 1.31 -40.23 14.47
N VAL A 174 0.82 -39.50 13.47
CA VAL A 174 1.60 -38.72 12.52
C VAL A 174 1.15 -37.27 12.62
N LEU A 175 2.02 -36.42 13.17
CA LEU A 175 1.88 -34.98 13.13
C LEU A 175 2.33 -34.49 11.76
N TYR A 176 1.52 -33.67 11.08
CA TYR A 176 1.94 -32.97 9.87
C TYR A 176 1.49 -31.50 9.88
N PHE A 177 2.22 -30.63 9.20
CA PHE A 177 1.81 -29.24 9.00
C PHE A 177 2.44 -28.62 7.77
N ASN A 178 1.79 -27.58 7.24
CA ASN A 178 2.35 -26.75 6.18
C ASN A 178 3.41 -25.80 6.75
N VAL A 179 4.61 -25.82 6.18
CA VAL A 179 5.73 -25.03 6.69
C VAL A 179 5.48 -23.54 6.56
N ASN A 180 4.85 -23.08 5.47
CA ASN A 180 4.57 -21.65 5.27
C ASN A 180 3.54 -21.12 6.27
N SER A 181 2.66 -21.97 6.81
CA SER A 181 1.72 -21.58 7.88
C SER A 181 2.41 -21.29 9.22
N VAL A 182 3.62 -21.82 9.44
CA VAL A 182 4.41 -21.59 10.65
C VAL A 182 5.51 -20.58 10.39
N ALA A 183 6.40 -20.89 9.45
CA ALA A 183 7.66 -20.22 9.21
C ALA A 183 7.88 -19.98 7.71
N GLY A 184 6.95 -19.29 7.08
CA GLY A 184 7.01 -18.97 5.67
C GLY A 184 8.09 -17.96 5.30
N LEU A 185 8.19 -17.72 4.00
CA LEU A 185 9.24 -16.89 3.41
C LEU A 185 8.86 -15.40 3.41
N ILE A 186 9.88 -14.56 3.29
CA ILE A 186 9.74 -13.10 3.16
C ILE A 186 9.55 -12.75 1.68
N GLY A 187 8.64 -11.83 1.36
CA GLY A 187 8.44 -11.38 -0.01
C GLY A 187 7.68 -10.06 -0.11
N PHE A 188 7.66 -9.51 -1.32
CA PHE A 188 6.71 -8.47 -1.68
C PHE A 188 5.35 -9.11 -1.99
N PRO A 189 4.26 -8.74 -1.29
CA PRO A 189 2.91 -9.24 -1.61
C PRO A 189 2.50 -8.88 -3.06
N SER A 190 3.00 -7.74 -3.56
CA SER A 190 2.81 -7.30 -4.93
C SER A 190 3.48 -8.21 -5.96
N ALA A 191 4.37 -9.14 -5.60
CA ALA A 191 4.90 -10.09 -6.58
C ALA A 191 3.88 -11.16 -6.97
N ALA A 192 3.02 -11.56 -6.03
CA ALA A 192 1.95 -12.53 -6.25
C ALA A 192 0.73 -11.92 -6.98
N SER A 193 0.65 -10.60 -7.06
CA SER A 193 -0.44 -9.85 -7.72
C SER A 193 0.13 -8.95 -8.80
N ASN A 194 -0.54 -8.74 -9.94
CA ASN A 194 -0.09 -7.77 -10.95
C ASN A 194 1.39 -7.93 -11.44
N ASN A 195 1.99 -9.12 -11.31
CA ASN A 195 3.38 -9.43 -11.71
C ASN A 195 4.45 -8.53 -11.07
N GLY A 196 4.35 -8.21 -9.78
CA GLY A 196 5.36 -7.39 -9.09
C GLY A 196 5.21 -5.89 -9.31
N LYS A 197 4.19 -5.43 -10.05
CA LYS A 197 4.02 -4.02 -10.40
C LYS A 197 3.15 -3.28 -9.40
N ILE A 198 3.62 -2.10 -9.00
CA ILE A 198 2.91 -1.18 -8.12
C ILE A 198 2.79 0.16 -8.84
N ASN A 199 1.56 0.58 -9.16
CA ASN A 199 1.32 1.93 -9.66
C ASN A 199 1.26 2.88 -8.46
N LEU A 200 2.22 3.79 -8.38
CA LEU A 200 2.42 4.70 -7.25
C LEU A 200 1.16 5.53 -6.93
N VAL A 201 0.49 6.05 -7.96
CA VAL A 201 -0.67 6.94 -7.77
C VAL A 201 -1.85 6.15 -7.22
N SER A 202 -2.14 4.97 -7.79
CA SER A 202 -3.24 4.13 -7.31
C SER A 202 -2.96 3.45 -5.96
N ALA A 203 -1.70 3.20 -5.64
CA ALA A 203 -1.31 2.59 -4.36
C ALA A 203 -1.39 3.59 -3.19
N GLY A 204 -1.47 4.89 -3.48
CA GLY A 204 -1.44 5.95 -2.49
C GLY A 204 -0.01 6.26 -2.05
N TYR A 205 0.35 7.55 -2.04
CA TYR A 205 1.67 8.01 -1.66
C TYR A 205 1.57 9.18 -0.66
N THR A 206 2.67 9.49 0.02
CA THR A 206 2.78 10.65 0.89
C THR A 206 3.68 11.71 0.25
N LEU A 207 3.21 12.95 0.23
CA LEU A 207 4.00 14.11 -0.20
C LEU A 207 4.73 14.73 0.99
N ASN A 208 6.06 14.67 0.97
CA ASN A 208 6.91 15.34 1.96
C ASN A 208 7.41 16.69 1.39
N ARG A 209 6.78 17.79 1.81
CA ARG A 209 7.11 19.14 1.34
C ARG A 209 8.43 19.68 1.87
N THR A 210 8.93 19.15 2.99
CA THR A 210 10.21 19.57 3.59
C THR A 210 11.38 19.04 2.77
N THR A 211 11.31 17.77 2.37
CA THR A 211 12.37 17.13 1.55
C THR A 211 12.08 17.20 0.05
N ASN A 212 10.90 17.71 -0.34
CA ASN A 212 10.40 17.76 -1.71
C ASN A 212 10.41 16.36 -2.39
N THR A 213 9.90 15.37 -1.67
CA THR A 213 9.84 13.97 -2.12
C THR A 213 8.42 13.39 -2.08
N VAL A 214 8.21 12.40 -2.95
CA VAL A 214 7.06 11.50 -2.94
C VAL A 214 7.50 10.17 -2.35
N GLU A 215 6.86 9.76 -1.25
CA GLU A 215 7.18 8.55 -0.51
C GLU A 215 6.05 7.52 -0.69
N LEU A 216 6.38 6.34 -1.22
CA LEU A 216 5.42 5.24 -1.38
C LEU A 216 5.75 4.12 -0.37
N PRO A 217 4.86 3.78 0.57
CA PRO A 217 5.03 2.60 1.39
C PRO A 217 4.90 1.32 0.54
N VAL A 218 6.01 0.61 0.33
CA VAL A 218 6.01 -0.71 -0.33
C VAL A 218 6.06 -1.79 0.74
N ALA A 219 4.97 -2.53 0.90
CA ALA A 219 4.86 -3.59 1.91
C ALA A 219 5.82 -4.75 1.63
N VAL A 220 6.45 -5.23 2.70
CA VAL A 220 7.26 -6.45 2.74
C VAL A 220 6.66 -7.32 3.84
N GLU A 221 6.28 -8.55 3.49
CA GLU A 221 5.58 -9.44 4.41
C GLU A 221 6.31 -10.77 4.54
N ARG A 222 6.06 -11.46 5.64
CA ARG A 222 6.48 -12.85 5.84
C ARG A 222 5.28 -13.73 6.10
N GLU A 223 5.15 -14.80 5.33
CA GLU A 223 4.12 -15.82 5.53
C GLU A 223 4.29 -16.57 6.86
N GLY A 224 3.17 -17.00 7.43
CA GLY A 224 3.14 -17.85 8.62
C GLY A 224 2.91 -17.11 9.92
N THR A 225 2.68 -17.88 10.99
CA THR A 225 2.22 -17.37 12.29
C THR A 225 3.32 -17.25 13.34
N ALA A 226 4.46 -17.92 13.16
CA ALA A 226 5.55 -17.91 14.14
C ALA A 226 6.16 -16.51 14.25
N ASP A 227 6.07 -15.94 15.44
CA ASP A 227 6.61 -14.62 15.78
C ASP A 227 7.80 -14.81 16.74
N LEU A 228 9.02 -14.57 16.23
CA LEU A 228 10.26 -14.64 17.00
C LEU A 228 10.76 -13.26 17.43
N GLY A 229 9.90 -12.24 17.34
CA GLY A 229 10.26 -10.84 17.51
C GLY A 229 10.70 -10.17 16.20
N ALA A 230 11.03 -8.89 16.29
CA ALA A 230 11.39 -8.08 15.13
C ALA A 230 12.69 -8.58 14.48
N PHE A 231 12.71 -8.51 13.14
CA PHE A 231 13.89 -8.80 12.33
C PHE A 231 13.97 -7.84 11.17
N THR A 232 15.00 -7.96 10.35
CA THR A 232 15.27 -7.02 9.26
C THR A 232 15.53 -7.75 7.96
N VAL A 233 15.24 -7.09 6.85
CA VAL A 233 15.65 -7.48 5.50
C VAL A 233 16.15 -6.25 4.78
N ASP A 234 17.17 -6.41 3.95
CA ASP A 234 17.65 -5.30 3.13
C ASP A 234 16.79 -5.13 1.88
N VAL A 235 16.62 -3.89 1.43
CA VAL A 235 15.97 -3.54 0.18
C VAL A 235 16.96 -2.79 -0.71
N LEU A 236 17.21 -3.36 -1.88
CA LEU A 236 18.17 -2.85 -2.86
C LEU A 236 17.43 -2.38 -4.11
N ALA A 237 18.03 -1.45 -4.86
CA ALA A 237 17.54 -1.10 -6.18
C ALA A 237 17.85 -2.22 -7.19
N ASP A 238 16.89 -2.59 -8.02
CA ASP A 238 17.02 -3.59 -9.08
C ASP A 238 16.50 -3.07 -10.43
N ASN A 239 17.35 -2.30 -11.12
CA ASN A 239 17.01 -1.77 -12.44
C ASN A 239 16.84 -2.88 -13.51
N ASN A 240 17.37 -4.08 -13.29
CA ASN A 240 17.16 -5.21 -14.20
C ASN A 240 15.71 -5.70 -14.14
N ALA A 241 15.07 -5.65 -12.97
CA ALA A 241 13.65 -5.97 -12.84
C ALA A 241 12.77 -5.06 -13.72
N VAL A 242 13.09 -3.77 -13.78
CA VAL A 242 12.38 -2.81 -14.64
C VAL A 242 12.61 -3.15 -16.12
N ALA A 243 13.86 -3.37 -16.52
CA ALA A 243 14.22 -3.71 -17.89
C ALA A 243 13.50 -4.98 -18.38
N ASN A 244 13.45 -6.03 -17.55
CA ASN A 244 12.77 -7.28 -17.87
C ASN A 244 11.27 -7.08 -18.11
N LEU A 245 10.60 -6.26 -17.28
CA LEU A 245 9.17 -5.98 -17.47
C LEU A 245 8.89 -5.09 -18.69
N ILE A 246 9.82 -4.20 -19.07
CA ILE A 246 9.73 -3.45 -20.34
C ILE A 246 9.84 -4.42 -21.52
N GLN A 247 10.86 -5.29 -21.53
CA GLN A 247 11.07 -6.26 -22.61
C GLN A 247 9.89 -7.24 -22.75
N ALA A 248 9.31 -7.66 -21.63
CA ALA A 248 8.12 -8.52 -21.61
C ALA A 248 6.80 -7.79 -21.95
N GLY A 249 6.84 -6.48 -22.25
CA GLY A 249 5.65 -5.67 -22.55
C GLY A 249 4.66 -5.58 -21.38
N LYS A 250 5.12 -5.75 -20.14
CA LYS A 250 4.28 -5.78 -18.93
C LYS A 250 4.17 -4.41 -18.25
N LEU A 251 5.08 -3.49 -18.53
CA LEU A 251 4.97 -2.08 -18.16
C LEU A 251 4.34 -1.28 -19.30
N PRO A 252 3.67 -0.16 -19.00
CA PRO A 252 3.13 0.70 -20.06
C PRO A 252 4.22 1.19 -21.02
N ALA A 253 3.83 1.46 -22.28
CA ALA A 253 4.74 2.02 -23.28
C ALA A 253 5.31 3.38 -22.81
N GLY A 254 6.58 3.63 -23.16
CA GLY A 254 7.29 4.85 -22.76
C GLY A 254 7.77 4.88 -21.30
N THR A 255 7.69 3.75 -20.58
CA THR A 255 8.31 3.62 -19.25
C THR A 255 9.83 3.66 -19.35
N VAL A 256 10.46 4.49 -18.52
CA VAL A 256 11.91 4.58 -18.32
C VAL A 256 12.28 4.28 -16.87
N THR A 257 13.49 3.81 -16.65
CA THR A 257 14.00 3.51 -15.30
C THR A 257 14.56 4.78 -14.67
N LEU A 258 14.22 5.06 -13.41
CA LEU A 258 14.83 6.13 -12.62
C LEU A 258 16.30 5.81 -12.34
N THR A 259 17.13 6.84 -12.31
CA THR A 259 18.53 6.71 -11.94
C THR A 259 18.70 6.85 -10.42
N PRO A 260 19.79 6.34 -9.82
CA PRO A 260 20.02 6.43 -8.38
C PRO A 260 19.98 7.86 -7.81
N ASP A 261 20.29 8.88 -8.62
CA ASP A 261 20.24 10.27 -8.18
C ASP A 261 18.79 10.79 -8.02
N ASP A 262 17.82 10.13 -8.64
CA ASP A 262 16.42 10.58 -8.68
C ASP A 262 15.62 10.18 -7.46
N TYR A 263 16.15 9.30 -6.61
CA TYR A 263 15.50 8.82 -5.40
C TYR A 263 16.47 8.70 -4.22
N SER A 264 15.91 8.44 -3.05
CA SER A 264 16.63 7.78 -1.96
C SER A 264 15.84 6.54 -1.52
N LEU A 265 16.55 5.54 -1.03
CA LEU A 265 15.96 4.28 -0.61
C LEU A 265 16.51 3.92 0.76
N GLU A 266 15.62 3.70 1.72
CA GLU A 266 15.99 3.07 2.98
C GLU A 266 16.35 1.61 2.70
N THR A 267 17.61 1.25 2.96
CA THR A 267 18.14 -0.04 2.55
C THR A 267 17.82 -1.16 3.52
N LYS A 268 17.22 -0.86 4.68
CA LYS A 268 16.93 -1.85 5.73
C LYS A 268 15.51 -1.67 6.24
N VAL A 269 14.68 -2.70 6.04
CA VAL A 269 13.29 -2.72 6.51
C VAL A 269 13.22 -3.58 7.77
N SER A 270 12.59 -3.05 8.83
CA SER A 270 12.26 -3.81 10.03
C SER A 270 10.88 -4.45 9.86
N LEU A 271 10.80 -5.76 10.04
CA LEU A 271 9.55 -6.52 10.06
C LEU A 271 9.18 -6.87 11.49
N SER A 272 7.92 -6.67 11.82
CA SER A 272 7.35 -7.05 13.12
C SER A 272 5.86 -7.41 12.96
N LYS A 273 5.30 -8.05 13.99
CA LYS A 273 3.90 -8.46 13.96
C LYS A 273 2.98 -7.24 14.15
N THR A 274 2.18 -6.97 13.13
CA THR A 274 1.11 -5.96 13.13
C THR A 274 -0.22 -6.68 12.94
N GLY A 275 -1.00 -6.82 14.02
CA GLY A 275 -2.20 -7.66 14.03
C GLY A 275 -1.84 -9.13 13.78
N ASN A 276 -2.35 -9.72 12.70
CA ASN A 276 -2.10 -11.12 12.33
C ASN A 276 -1.02 -11.30 11.25
N VAL A 277 -0.38 -10.21 10.81
CA VAL A 277 0.61 -10.25 9.73
C VAL A 277 1.96 -9.78 10.25
N ILE A 278 3.03 -10.44 9.83
CA ILE A 278 4.40 -9.98 10.03
C ILE A 278 4.78 -9.15 8.82
N THR A 279 4.91 -7.83 9.02
CA THR A 279 5.05 -6.87 7.93
C THR A 279 5.99 -5.72 8.29
N GLY A 280 6.47 -5.04 7.27
CA GLY A 280 7.22 -3.80 7.32
C GLY A 280 7.11 -3.09 5.97
N ASN A 281 7.60 -1.86 5.88
CA ASN A 281 7.49 -1.07 4.66
C ASN A 281 8.86 -0.56 4.23
N ALA A 282 9.17 -0.73 2.96
CA ALA A 282 10.21 0.03 2.29
C ALA A 282 9.63 1.38 1.84
N PHE A 283 10.42 2.45 1.95
CA PHE A 283 10.01 3.79 1.56
C PHE A 283 10.95 4.35 0.47
N PRO A 284 10.82 3.92 -0.80
CA PRO A 284 11.43 4.66 -1.90
C PRO A 284 10.92 6.10 -1.90
N LYS A 285 11.84 7.06 -1.80
CA LYS A 285 11.56 8.50 -1.79
C LYS A 285 11.98 9.10 -3.12
N ILE A 286 11.02 9.37 -3.99
CA ILE A 286 11.25 9.94 -5.31
C ILE A 286 11.38 11.46 -5.19
N LYS A 287 12.46 12.04 -5.74
CA LYS A 287 12.74 13.48 -5.65
C LYS A 287 11.99 14.24 -6.73
N ILE A 288 11.02 15.06 -6.33
CA ILE A 288 10.14 15.81 -7.25
C ILE A 288 10.95 16.73 -8.18
N ALA A 289 12.00 17.38 -7.64
CA ALA A 289 12.87 18.27 -8.39
C ALA A 289 13.59 17.60 -9.58
N ARG A 290 13.72 16.27 -9.58
CA ARG A 290 14.38 15.51 -10.64
C ARG A 290 13.39 15.02 -11.70
N LEU A 291 12.09 15.15 -11.50
CA LEU A 291 11.09 14.54 -12.38
C LEU A 291 10.89 15.28 -13.71
N ASN A 292 11.19 16.58 -13.79
CA ASN A 292 11.02 17.34 -15.03
C ASN A 292 11.81 16.78 -16.23
N GLN A 293 12.95 16.11 -15.98
CA GLN A 293 13.75 15.46 -17.04
C GLN A 293 13.02 14.27 -17.71
N TYR A 294 11.97 13.76 -17.07
CA TYR A 294 11.16 12.64 -17.55
C TYR A 294 9.77 13.07 -18.05
N SER A 295 9.55 14.37 -18.34
CA SER A 295 8.27 14.85 -18.87
C SER A 295 7.87 14.11 -20.16
N GLY A 296 6.59 13.81 -20.29
CA GLY A 296 6.02 12.98 -21.36
C GLY A 296 6.29 11.47 -21.21
N LYS A 297 7.01 11.03 -20.17
CA LYS A 297 7.35 9.62 -19.94
C LYS A 297 6.64 9.06 -18.72
N LYS A 298 6.69 7.73 -18.60
CA LYS A 298 6.42 7.02 -17.35
C LYS A 298 7.76 6.66 -16.71
N ALA A 299 7.84 6.73 -15.40
CA ALA A 299 9.06 6.42 -14.65
C ALA A 299 8.84 5.18 -13.79
N ALA A 300 9.90 4.42 -13.55
CA ALA A 300 9.87 3.23 -12.70
C ALA A 300 11.15 3.03 -11.90
N ILE A 301 11.02 2.40 -10.73
CA ILE A 301 12.11 1.94 -9.87
C ILE A 301 11.87 0.47 -9.51
N GLY A 302 12.89 -0.36 -9.66
CA GLY A 302 12.86 -1.76 -9.23
C GLY A 302 13.44 -1.91 -7.84
N LEU A 303 12.87 -2.81 -7.06
CA LEU A 303 13.26 -3.15 -5.69
C LEU A 303 13.55 -4.64 -5.60
N LYS A 304 14.56 -5.01 -4.82
CA LYS A 304 14.92 -6.40 -4.53
C LYS A 304 15.19 -6.60 -3.03
N LEU A 305 14.69 -7.69 -2.46
CA LEU A 305 15.00 -8.10 -1.09
C LEU A 305 16.35 -8.84 -1.03
N ALA A 306 17.14 -8.58 0.02
CA ALA A 306 18.42 -9.24 0.26
C ALA A 306 18.71 -9.35 1.77
N ASN A 307 19.71 -10.17 2.13
CA ASN A 307 20.31 -10.23 3.48
C ASN A 307 19.30 -10.23 4.65
N PRO A 308 18.30 -11.13 4.67
CA PRO A 308 17.40 -11.21 5.82
C PRO A 308 18.17 -11.63 7.08
N SER A 309 17.93 -10.96 8.21
CA SER A 309 18.53 -11.33 9.49
C SER A 309 17.84 -12.52 10.14
N GLN A 310 16.59 -12.79 9.76
CA GLN A 310 15.84 -14.00 10.11
C GLN A 310 14.97 -14.42 8.93
N PHE A 311 14.74 -15.73 8.78
CA PHE A 311 13.96 -16.34 7.68
C PHE A 311 14.57 -16.12 6.28
N SER A 312 14.12 -16.92 5.31
CA SER A 312 14.60 -16.83 3.92
C SER A 312 13.66 -15.97 3.08
N VAL A 313 14.22 -15.30 2.07
CA VAL A 313 13.45 -14.58 1.05
C VAL A 313 12.90 -15.59 0.04
N ASP A 314 11.66 -15.39 -0.40
CA ASP A 314 11.04 -16.15 -1.49
C ASP A 314 11.62 -15.71 -2.84
N PRO A 315 12.33 -16.59 -3.58
CA PRO A 315 12.90 -16.25 -4.89
C PRO A 315 11.85 -15.83 -5.94
N THR A 316 10.59 -16.20 -5.74
CA THR A 316 9.48 -15.82 -6.62
C THR A 316 8.84 -14.48 -6.24
N LYS A 317 9.08 -14.00 -5.00
CA LYS A 317 8.54 -12.75 -4.46
C LYS A 317 9.60 -11.74 -4.02
N GLU A 318 10.87 -11.97 -4.39
CA GLU A 318 12.00 -11.12 -3.98
C GLU A 318 12.05 -9.76 -4.68
N LYS A 319 11.23 -9.52 -5.71
CA LYS A 319 11.28 -8.31 -6.54
C LYS A 319 9.93 -7.60 -6.63
N ALA A 320 9.98 -6.28 -6.70
CA ALA A 320 8.84 -5.41 -7.00
C ALA A 320 9.28 -4.25 -7.90
N VAL A 321 8.36 -3.68 -8.68
CA VAL A 321 8.60 -2.52 -9.54
C VAL A 321 7.51 -1.49 -9.29
N VAL A 322 7.92 -0.32 -8.78
CA VAL A 322 7.05 0.85 -8.65
C VAL A 322 7.11 1.65 -9.94
N TYR A 323 5.95 2.07 -10.48
CA TYR A 323 5.89 2.90 -11.67
C TYR A 323 4.79 3.98 -11.59
N PHE A 324 4.93 5.04 -12.39
CA PHE A 324 3.99 6.15 -12.45
C PHE A 324 4.10 6.96 -13.73
N ASP A 325 3.05 7.71 -14.05
CA ASP A 325 3.09 8.75 -15.08
C ASP A 325 3.67 10.05 -14.48
N VAL A 326 4.75 10.54 -15.08
CA VAL A 326 5.54 11.62 -14.50
C VAL A 326 4.79 12.93 -14.53
N ASP A 327 4.12 13.23 -15.64
CA ASP A 327 3.36 14.46 -15.73
C ASP A 327 2.18 14.39 -14.78
N SER A 328 1.40 13.30 -14.75
CA SER A 328 0.31 13.16 -13.77
C SER A 328 0.76 13.36 -12.32
N LEU A 329 1.90 12.80 -11.91
CA LEU A 329 2.41 13.01 -10.55
C LEU A 329 2.81 14.46 -10.30
N LEU A 330 3.55 15.08 -11.24
CA LEU A 330 3.96 16.48 -11.13
C LEU A 330 2.77 17.42 -11.02
N ASP A 331 1.68 17.11 -11.71
CA ASP A 331 0.45 17.89 -11.69
C ASP A 331 -0.20 17.90 -10.31
N GLU A 332 -0.13 16.77 -9.61
CA GLU A 332 -0.75 16.58 -8.30
C GLU A 332 0.12 17.17 -7.18
N VAL A 333 1.45 17.07 -7.30
CA VAL A 333 2.37 17.43 -6.21
C VAL A 333 2.96 18.83 -6.32
N VAL A 334 3.00 19.41 -7.52
CA VAL A 334 3.56 20.76 -7.72
C VAL A 334 2.42 21.78 -7.65
N PRO A 335 2.43 22.70 -6.65
CA PRO A 335 1.39 23.70 -6.52
C PRO A 335 1.36 24.64 -7.74
N PRO A 336 0.17 25.12 -8.16
CA PRO A 336 0.05 26.12 -9.21
C PRO A 336 0.78 27.43 -8.87
N THR A 337 1.88 27.71 -9.56
CA THR A 337 2.61 28.98 -9.46
C THR A 337 2.31 29.88 -10.66
N ASN A 338 2.35 31.21 -10.44
CA ASN A 338 2.35 32.16 -11.54
C ASN A 338 3.61 31.94 -12.40
N LEU A 339 3.42 31.75 -13.69
CA LEU A 339 4.49 31.52 -14.66
C LEU A 339 5.09 32.82 -15.19
N LEU A 340 4.41 33.96 -15.00
CA LEU A 340 4.88 35.27 -15.39
C LEU A 340 6.03 35.74 -14.51
N VAL A 341 7.03 36.35 -15.14
CA VAL A 341 8.16 37.02 -14.49
C VAL A 341 8.01 38.53 -14.66
N HIS A 342 8.00 39.28 -13.56
CA HIS A 342 7.74 40.73 -13.59
C HIS A 342 8.69 41.51 -14.50
N SER A 343 9.97 41.13 -14.55
CA SER A 343 11.00 41.81 -15.36
C SER A 343 11.08 41.34 -16.82
N ALA A 344 10.28 40.34 -17.22
CA ALA A 344 10.38 39.73 -18.55
C ALA A 344 9.40 40.31 -19.58
N TRP A 345 8.58 41.29 -19.20
CA TRP A 345 7.70 42.00 -20.13
C TRP A 345 8.49 42.80 -21.16
N GLN A 346 8.06 42.71 -22.41
CA GLN A 346 8.60 43.48 -23.53
C GLN A 346 7.50 44.36 -24.11
N VAL A 347 7.82 45.61 -24.44
CA VAL A 347 6.87 46.51 -25.10
C VAL A 347 6.72 46.10 -26.58
N LEU A 348 5.48 45.96 -27.02
CA LEU A 348 5.07 45.76 -28.41
C LEU A 348 4.59 47.11 -28.95
N ARG A 349 5.46 47.81 -29.68
CA ARG A 349 5.10 49.06 -30.36
C ARG A 349 4.32 48.72 -31.61
N ILE A 350 3.10 49.25 -31.75
CA ILE A 350 2.26 48.99 -32.92
C ILE A 350 2.05 50.28 -33.72
N SER A 351 1.48 51.32 -33.10
CA SER A 351 1.41 52.67 -33.67
C SER A 351 1.36 53.75 -32.59
N ALA A 352 1.70 54.99 -32.95
CA ALA A 352 1.81 56.10 -32.02
C ALA A 352 0.44 56.56 -31.47
N GLY A 353 0.43 57.04 -30.23
CA GLY A 353 -0.74 57.66 -29.58
C GLY A 353 -1.05 57.09 -28.20
N VAL A 354 -0.74 55.81 -27.99
CA VAL A 354 -0.87 55.11 -26.70
C VAL A 354 0.51 54.67 -26.21
N THR A 355 0.69 54.66 -24.89
CA THR A 355 1.93 54.22 -24.23
C THR A 355 1.63 53.22 -23.13
N PHE A 356 2.30 52.07 -23.16
CA PHE A 356 2.29 51.02 -22.16
C PHE A 356 3.61 51.06 -21.38
N THR A 357 3.53 51.47 -20.11
CA THR A 357 4.67 51.51 -19.20
C THR A 357 4.65 50.30 -18.29
N VAL A 358 5.69 49.47 -18.34
CA VAL A 358 5.88 48.35 -17.40
C VAL A 358 6.63 48.85 -16.17
N ASN A 359 6.00 48.76 -15.01
CA ASN A 359 6.61 49.12 -13.73
C ASN A 359 7.51 47.98 -13.20
N PRO A 360 8.50 48.28 -12.32
CA PRO A 360 9.39 47.26 -11.76
C PRO A 360 8.68 46.12 -11.00
N ASN A 361 7.48 46.39 -10.46
CA ASN A 361 6.66 45.38 -9.79
C ASN A 361 5.83 44.50 -10.76
N GLY A 362 5.99 44.65 -12.08
CA GLY A 362 5.28 43.90 -13.11
C GLY A 362 3.89 44.42 -13.46
N SER A 363 3.41 45.48 -12.80
CA SER A 363 2.19 46.18 -13.23
C SER A 363 2.43 46.99 -14.49
N ILE A 364 1.37 47.22 -15.26
CA ILE A 364 1.41 47.93 -16.54
C ILE A 364 0.45 49.12 -16.45
N LEU A 365 0.87 50.28 -16.92
CA LEU A 365 0.03 51.45 -17.09
C LEU A 365 -0.11 51.76 -18.59
N ALA A 366 -1.35 51.77 -19.07
CA ALA A 366 -1.69 52.13 -20.44
C ALA A 366 -2.33 53.52 -20.47
N GLU A 367 -1.70 54.48 -21.15
CA GLU A 367 -2.11 55.88 -21.22
C GLU A 367 -2.16 56.40 -22.66
N GLY A 368 -2.88 57.51 -22.87
CA GLY A 368 -2.93 58.20 -24.16
C GLY A 368 -4.23 58.00 -24.92
N GLY A 369 -4.15 58.00 -26.25
CA GLY A 369 -5.29 58.01 -27.15
C GLY A 369 -4.91 58.33 -28.59
N ASN A 370 -5.71 59.15 -29.28
CA ASN A 370 -5.47 59.57 -30.67
C ASN A 370 -5.45 58.42 -31.69
N TRP A 371 -6.25 57.39 -31.44
CA TRP A 371 -6.37 56.20 -32.30
C TRP A 371 -5.08 55.38 -32.46
N GLY A 372 -4.12 55.58 -31.56
CA GLY A 372 -2.94 54.73 -31.43
C GLY A 372 -3.22 53.41 -30.73
N HIS A 373 -2.25 52.50 -30.79
CA HIS A 373 -2.27 51.22 -30.07
C HIS A 373 -0.85 50.76 -29.70
N GLU A 374 -0.71 50.23 -28.49
CA GLU A 374 0.53 49.63 -28.00
C GLU A 374 0.16 48.40 -27.14
N GLY A 375 1.14 47.56 -26.84
CA GLY A 375 0.95 46.49 -25.90
C GLY A 375 2.24 46.06 -25.24
N VAL A 376 2.16 45.01 -24.46
CA VAL A 376 3.30 44.30 -23.90
C VAL A 376 3.12 42.81 -24.08
N PHE A 377 4.23 42.08 -24.11
CA PHE A 377 4.19 40.64 -24.22
C PHE A 377 5.30 39.97 -23.42
N GLN A 378 5.07 38.69 -23.09
CA GLN A 378 6.04 37.83 -22.43
C GLN A 378 5.95 36.40 -22.96
N PRO A 379 7.08 35.74 -23.26
CA PRO A 379 7.10 34.33 -23.63
C PRO A 379 7.00 33.43 -22.39
N ILE A 380 6.15 32.41 -22.43
CA ILE A 380 5.95 31.42 -21.36
C ILE A 380 6.02 30.00 -21.92
N GLN A 381 6.59 29.08 -21.16
CA GLN A 381 6.57 27.65 -21.50
C GLN A 381 5.31 26.99 -20.94
N VAL A 382 4.57 26.29 -21.80
CA VAL A 382 3.37 25.53 -21.44
C VAL A 382 3.52 24.05 -21.82
N LYS A 383 2.74 23.21 -21.16
CA LYS A 383 2.63 21.78 -21.43
C LYS A 383 1.35 21.48 -22.23
N ALA A 384 1.46 20.53 -23.16
CA ALA A 384 0.34 20.02 -23.91
C ALA A 384 -0.78 19.51 -22.99
N ASN A 385 -2.01 19.69 -23.43
CA ASN A 385 -3.24 19.20 -22.84
C ASN A 385 -3.51 19.65 -21.40
N LYS A 386 -2.87 20.74 -20.94
CA LYS A 386 -3.13 21.33 -19.62
C LYS A 386 -3.97 22.60 -19.74
N ASN A 387 -4.82 22.83 -18.74
CA ASN A 387 -5.57 24.07 -18.61
C ASN A 387 -4.69 25.13 -17.93
N TYR A 388 -4.74 26.34 -18.46
CA TYR A 388 -4.07 27.52 -17.88
C TYR A 388 -5.08 28.63 -17.71
N LYS A 389 -5.04 29.31 -16.58
CA LYS A 389 -5.86 30.48 -16.29
C LYS A 389 -4.99 31.74 -16.39
N ILE A 390 -5.45 32.72 -17.17
CA ILE A 390 -4.91 34.09 -17.21
C ILE A 390 -5.90 35.04 -16.54
N ASP A 391 -5.46 35.78 -15.54
CA ASP A 391 -6.26 36.85 -14.95
C ASP A 391 -5.40 38.04 -14.52
N MET A 392 -6.04 39.18 -14.30
CA MET A 392 -5.39 40.40 -13.83
C MET A 392 -6.41 41.34 -13.23
N LYS A 393 -5.95 42.20 -12.34
CA LYS A 393 -6.73 43.35 -11.89
C LYS A 393 -6.57 44.49 -12.87
N VAL A 394 -7.67 45.14 -13.23
CA VAL A 394 -7.69 46.33 -14.06
C VAL A 394 -8.44 47.46 -13.36
N ALA A 395 -7.93 48.68 -13.48
CA ALA A 395 -8.56 49.86 -12.91
C ALA A 395 -8.38 51.09 -13.81
N GLY A 396 -9.38 51.98 -13.84
CA GLY A 396 -9.37 53.21 -14.60
C GLY A 396 -10.56 54.12 -14.26
N ASN A 397 -10.48 55.39 -14.63
CA ASN A 397 -11.51 56.40 -14.33
C ASN A 397 -12.66 56.45 -15.37
N GLY A 398 -12.63 55.55 -16.36
CA GLY A 398 -13.50 55.58 -17.53
C GLY A 398 -12.76 56.09 -18.76
N ALA A 399 -12.87 55.35 -19.85
CA ALA A 399 -12.27 55.62 -21.15
C ALA A 399 -13.37 55.87 -22.20
N SER A 400 -13.02 56.47 -23.33
CA SER A 400 -13.91 56.65 -24.47
C SER A 400 -13.25 56.15 -25.75
N ASP A 401 -14.04 55.50 -26.61
CA ASP A 401 -13.57 54.96 -27.89
C ASP A 401 -12.31 54.10 -27.75
N THR A 402 -12.27 53.19 -26.76
CA THR A 402 -11.08 52.46 -26.32
C THR A 402 -11.34 50.97 -26.19
N TRP A 403 -10.30 50.18 -26.45
CA TRP A 403 -10.25 48.75 -26.15
C TRP A 403 -8.95 48.38 -25.41
N LEU A 404 -9.02 47.33 -24.59
CA LEU A 404 -7.90 46.66 -23.94
C LEU A 404 -8.15 45.16 -24.03
N GLU A 405 -7.20 44.39 -24.55
CA GLU A 405 -7.39 42.99 -24.86
C GLU A 405 -6.19 42.14 -24.44
N VAL A 406 -6.49 40.92 -24.02
CA VAL A 406 -5.52 39.91 -23.58
C VAL A 406 -5.55 38.75 -24.55
N TYR A 407 -4.38 38.35 -25.03
CA TYR A 407 -4.19 37.22 -25.93
C TYR A 407 -3.21 36.22 -25.32
N VAL A 408 -3.40 34.95 -25.66
CA VAL A 408 -2.40 33.91 -25.39
C VAL A 408 -2.30 33.04 -26.64
N GLY A 409 -1.22 33.26 -27.40
CA GLY A 409 -1.00 32.60 -28.69
C GLY A 409 0.38 31.96 -28.81
N THR A 410 0.64 31.29 -29.92
CA THR A 410 1.91 30.63 -30.26
C THR A 410 2.79 31.47 -31.19
N ALA A 411 2.19 32.41 -31.94
CA ALA A 411 2.91 33.30 -32.83
C ALA A 411 3.75 34.31 -32.04
N VAL A 412 4.95 34.63 -32.54
CA VAL A 412 5.82 35.63 -31.93
C VAL A 412 5.28 37.04 -32.26
N PRO A 413 5.02 37.91 -31.27
CA PRO A 413 4.64 39.30 -31.53
C PRO A 413 5.72 40.05 -32.32
N SER A 414 5.30 40.83 -33.32
CA SER A 414 6.19 41.58 -34.23
C SER A 414 5.95 43.08 -34.09
N GLN A 415 7.04 43.85 -33.95
CA GLN A 415 6.96 45.31 -33.85
C GLN A 415 6.31 45.93 -35.09
N GLY A 416 5.50 46.97 -34.90
CA GLY A 416 4.75 47.67 -35.94
C GLY A 416 3.56 46.89 -36.50
N SER A 417 3.26 45.70 -35.96
CA SER A 417 2.17 44.83 -36.46
C SER A 417 1.20 44.49 -35.34
N ASP A 418 -0.07 44.38 -35.71
CA ASP A 418 -1.08 44.00 -34.76
C ASP A 418 -0.99 42.50 -34.37
N TYR A 419 -1.47 42.14 -33.19
CA TYR A 419 -1.44 40.78 -32.67
C TYR A 419 -2.84 40.21 -32.48
N GLY A 420 -3.13 39.10 -33.17
CA GLY A 420 -4.42 38.40 -33.10
C GLY A 420 -4.35 36.90 -32.79
N ASP A 421 -3.15 36.34 -32.67
CA ASP A 421 -2.99 34.89 -32.52
C ASP A 421 -3.54 34.37 -31.17
N GLY A 422 -4.18 33.19 -31.20
CA GLY A 422 -4.89 32.63 -30.05
C GLY A 422 -6.26 33.26 -29.75
N GLY A 423 -6.62 34.35 -30.44
CA GLY A 423 -7.87 35.09 -30.25
C GLY A 423 -7.93 35.85 -28.93
N ASN A 424 -8.79 36.87 -28.88
CA ASN A 424 -8.99 37.67 -27.67
C ASN A 424 -9.57 36.77 -26.55
N ARG A 425 -8.83 36.63 -25.44
CA ARG A 425 -9.21 35.86 -24.26
C ARG A 425 -10.14 36.65 -23.36
N MET A 426 -9.81 37.90 -23.12
CA MET A 426 -10.58 38.82 -22.30
C MET A 426 -10.27 40.25 -22.72
N GLY A 427 -11.27 41.12 -22.70
CA GLY A 427 -11.02 42.53 -22.90
C GLY A 427 -12.08 43.47 -22.37
N LEU A 428 -11.66 44.73 -22.28
CA LEU A 428 -12.53 45.89 -22.15
C LEU A 428 -12.73 46.49 -23.53
N ASN A 429 -13.96 46.91 -23.83
CA ASN A 429 -14.28 47.55 -25.09
C ASN A 429 -15.46 48.51 -24.86
N THR A 430 -15.21 49.81 -25.04
CA THR A 430 -16.18 50.88 -24.75
C THR A 430 -17.43 50.76 -25.61
N TRP A 431 -17.29 50.31 -26.86
CA TRP A 431 -18.40 50.07 -27.77
C TRP A 431 -19.21 48.81 -27.42
N SER A 432 -18.62 47.89 -26.66
CA SER A 432 -19.28 46.68 -26.15
C SER A 432 -19.83 46.85 -24.73
N GLY A 433 -19.78 48.07 -24.18
CA GLY A 433 -20.48 48.44 -22.96
C GLY A 433 -19.66 48.38 -21.67
N CYS A 434 -18.34 48.16 -21.72
CA CYS A 434 -17.49 48.18 -20.53
C CYS A 434 -16.28 49.10 -20.68
N GLY A 435 -15.74 49.57 -19.56
CA GLY A 435 -14.62 50.51 -19.52
C GLY A 435 -15.00 52.00 -19.66
N ASN A 436 -16.29 52.32 -19.90
CA ASN A 436 -16.77 53.70 -20.06
C ASN A 436 -16.90 54.49 -18.75
N THR A 437 -17.16 53.81 -17.64
CA THR A 437 -17.28 54.40 -16.29
C THR A 437 -16.09 53.98 -15.44
N PRO A 438 -15.82 54.62 -14.29
CA PRO A 438 -14.81 54.13 -13.36
C PRO A 438 -14.96 52.63 -13.07
N PHE A 439 -13.85 51.91 -13.15
CA PHE A 439 -13.81 50.47 -12.92
C PHE A 439 -12.59 50.08 -12.08
N ASN A 440 -12.73 49.04 -11.27
CA ASN A 440 -11.67 48.47 -10.46
C ASN A 440 -12.05 47.03 -10.08
N GLY A 441 -11.37 46.05 -10.66
CA GLY A 441 -11.68 44.65 -10.39
C GLY A 441 -10.88 43.68 -11.23
N LEU A 442 -11.16 42.38 -11.07
CA LEU A 442 -10.60 41.35 -11.94
C LEU A 442 -11.17 41.50 -13.34
N LEU A 443 -10.29 41.47 -14.35
CA LEU A 443 -10.69 41.56 -15.75
C LEU A 443 -11.65 40.43 -16.12
N SER A 444 -11.45 39.22 -15.58
CA SER A 444 -12.37 38.10 -15.80
C SER A 444 -13.81 38.36 -15.35
N THR A 445 -14.01 39.26 -14.39
CA THR A 445 -15.33 39.66 -13.88
C THR A 445 -15.92 40.81 -14.67
N ILE A 446 -15.11 41.80 -15.06
CA ILE A 446 -15.62 43.05 -15.66
C ILE A 446 -15.53 43.11 -17.20
N LYS A 447 -14.88 42.12 -17.83
CA LYS A 447 -14.75 42.03 -19.28
C LYS A 447 -16.11 42.08 -20.00
N CYS A 448 -16.12 42.66 -21.19
CA CYS A 448 -17.25 42.59 -22.12
C CYS A 448 -16.86 41.99 -23.48
N SER A 449 -15.60 41.56 -23.64
CA SER A 449 -15.12 40.86 -24.83
C SER A 449 -14.22 39.68 -24.48
N GLY A 450 -14.03 38.78 -25.45
CA GLY A 450 -13.12 37.64 -25.39
C GLY A 450 -13.77 36.31 -25.01
N SER A 451 -13.05 35.22 -25.25
CA SER A 451 -13.57 33.85 -25.15
C SER A 451 -13.46 33.19 -23.77
N GLY A 452 -12.84 33.84 -22.78
CA GLY A 452 -12.61 33.27 -21.45
C GLY A 452 -11.16 33.30 -20.98
N ASN A 453 -10.98 33.27 -19.66
CA ASN A 453 -9.65 33.26 -19.00
C ASN A 453 -8.97 31.90 -18.97
N ILE A 454 -9.64 30.81 -19.34
CA ILE A 454 -9.03 29.46 -19.38
C ILE A 454 -8.62 29.13 -20.82
N VAL A 455 -7.37 28.75 -21.03
CA VAL A 455 -6.80 28.33 -22.31
C VAL A 455 -6.14 26.96 -22.19
N LYS A 456 -6.22 26.16 -23.25
CA LYS A 456 -5.59 24.84 -23.36
C LYS A 456 -4.82 24.75 -24.66
N PHE A 457 -3.63 24.16 -24.61
CA PHE A 457 -2.76 23.96 -25.76
C PHE A 457 -2.69 22.47 -26.10
N ASN A 458 -2.74 22.12 -27.39
CA ASN A 458 -2.62 20.72 -27.83
C ASN A 458 -1.17 20.24 -27.86
N THR A 459 -0.21 21.16 -27.88
CA THR A 459 1.23 20.89 -27.92
C THR A 459 1.95 21.63 -26.80
N SER A 460 3.05 21.06 -26.31
CA SER A 460 3.95 21.72 -25.38
C SER A 460 4.82 22.71 -26.15
N GLY A 461 5.20 23.82 -25.52
CA GLY A 461 6.11 24.76 -26.13
C GLY A 461 5.95 26.18 -25.61
N LYS A 462 6.56 27.11 -26.35
CA LYS A 462 6.53 28.53 -26.03
C LYS A 462 5.24 29.14 -26.55
N VAL A 463 4.55 29.88 -25.68
CA VAL A 463 3.42 30.74 -25.99
C VAL A 463 3.73 32.17 -25.57
N TYR A 464 2.94 33.11 -26.05
CA TYR A 464 3.10 34.53 -25.80
C TYR A 464 1.82 35.06 -25.18
N ILE A 465 1.94 35.56 -23.95
CA ILE A 465 0.89 36.37 -23.34
C ILE A 465 1.08 37.78 -23.87
N VAL A 466 0.05 38.33 -24.50
CA VAL A 466 0.07 39.70 -25.04
C VAL A 466 -1.08 40.47 -24.42
N ILE A 467 -0.78 41.62 -23.86
CA ILE A 467 -1.77 42.58 -23.36
C ILE A 467 -1.62 43.83 -24.22
N ARG A 468 -2.63 44.16 -25.02
CA ARG A 468 -2.59 45.31 -25.93
C ARG A 468 -3.84 46.16 -25.77
N GLY A 469 -3.73 47.44 -26.06
CA GLY A 469 -4.83 48.38 -25.96
C GLY A 469 -4.64 49.59 -26.86
N GLY A 470 -5.74 50.26 -27.18
CA GLY A 470 -5.74 51.37 -28.11
C GLY A 470 -7.07 52.09 -28.18
N GLY A 471 -7.10 53.22 -28.87
CA GLY A 471 -8.34 53.96 -29.11
C GLY A 471 -8.22 55.47 -29.04
N GLY A 472 -9.37 56.14 -28.93
CA GLY A 472 -9.50 57.59 -28.90
C GLY A 472 -8.96 58.22 -27.62
N ASN A 473 -9.32 57.70 -26.44
CA ASN A 473 -8.88 58.24 -25.14
C ASN A 473 -9.01 57.19 -24.02
N LEU A 474 -7.87 56.77 -23.44
CA LEU A 474 -7.80 55.78 -22.36
C LEU A 474 -8.23 56.32 -20.99
N GLY A 475 -8.64 57.59 -20.91
CA GLY A 475 -9.13 58.24 -19.69
C GLY A 475 -8.02 58.91 -18.87
N THR A 476 -8.42 59.81 -17.98
CA THR A 476 -7.50 60.52 -17.09
C THR A 476 -6.76 59.54 -16.17
N GLY A 477 -5.43 59.53 -16.25
CA GLY A 477 -4.57 58.59 -15.51
C GLY A 477 -4.51 57.18 -16.11
N GLY A 478 -5.10 56.97 -17.29
CA GLY A 478 -5.03 55.73 -18.04
C GLY A 478 -5.71 54.52 -17.38
N ILE A 479 -5.32 53.35 -17.86
CA ILE A 479 -5.76 52.04 -17.37
C ILE A 479 -4.57 51.32 -16.72
N THR A 480 -4.68 51.04 -15.42
CA THR A 480 -3.70 50.23 -14.68
C THR A 480 -4.06 48.76 -14.77
N ILE A 481 -3.05 47.92 -14.95
CA ILE A 481 -3.14 46.46 -15.06
C ILE A 481 -2.15 45.88 -14.04
N SER A 482 -2.63 45.20 -13.01
CA SER A 482 -1.81 44.66 -11.93
C SER A 482 -2.18 43.22 -11.59
N ASP A 483 -1.41 42.59 -10.71
CA ASP A 483 -1.67 41.24 -10.20
C ASP A 483 -1.88 40.22 -11.34
N ILE A 484 -1.06 40.36 -12.39
CA ILE A 484 -1.18 39.55 -13.61
C ILE A 484 -0.72 38.14 -13.28
N ASP A 485 -1.65 37.21 -13.41
CA ASP A 485 -1.47 35.82 -13.02
C ASP A 485 -1.75 34.89 -14.20
N PHE A 486 -0.72 34.16 -14.61
CA PHE A 486 -0.85 33.07 -15.55
C PHE A 486 -0.35 31.79 -14.91
N ARG A 487 -1.25 30.93 -14.48
CA ARG A 487 -0.89 29.67 -13.86
C ARG A 487 -1.70 28.52 -14.42
N ARG A 488 -1.15 27.34 -14.23
CA ARG A 488 -1.86 26.11 -14.51
C ARG A 488 -3.04 25.92 -13.56
N VAL A 489 -4.13 25.36 -14.05
CA VAL A 489 -5.28 24.94 -13.26
C VAL A 489 -5.70 23.53 -13.65
N ASP A 490 -6.47 22.87 -12.78
CA ASP A 490 -7.05 21.55 -13.04
C ASP A 490 -8.21 21.61 -14.04
#